data_AF-A0A378IR52-F1
#
_entry.id   AF-A0A378IR52-F1
#
_cell.length_a   1.000
_cell.length_b   1.000
_cell.length_c   1.000
_cell.angle_alpha   90.00
_cell.angle_beta   90.00
_cell.angle_gamma   90.00
#
_symmetry.space_group_name_H-M   'P 1'
#
loop_
_entity.id
_entity.type
_entity.pdbx_description
1 polymer ?
#
loop_
_entity_poly.entity_id
_entity_poly.type
_entity_poly.pdbx_seq_one_letter_code
_entity_poly.pdbx_strand_id
1 'polypeptide(L)'
;MEKALHDYFSINTGNEIKLYSGRDSSFLIEAANFHIERQKGKESQHTLPELDAIIYECMDEYYKNGITDNLLNKLNEIIKDVKIQCLVENIENKLSAVHVAYIPYNPSPIVFGAYMFSHITSFGGLDGLKRCHNKDCLKFFIGRSNTKWCSNSCGSKFRVNKMRKNKKASF
;
A
#
# COMPACT_ATOMS: atom_id res chain seq x y z
N MET A 1 -11.35 -20.02 13.31
CA MET A 1 -10.72 -18.77 12.83
C MET A 1 -11.31 -17.65 13.66
N GLU A 2 -10.56 -17.17 14.65
CA GLU A 2 -10.92 -15.95 15.37
C GLU A 2 -10.98 -14.81 14.36
N LYS A 3 -12.15 -14.16 14.25
CA LYS A 3 -12.23 -12.85 13.60
C LYS A 3 -11.32 -11.92 14.41
N ALA A 4 -10.39 -11.23 13.73
CA ALA A 4 -9.68 -10.12 14.34
C ALA A 4 -10.71 -9.23 15.05
N LEU A 5 -10.46 -8.90 16.32
CA LEU A 5 -11.46 -8.24 17.16
C LEU A 5 -11.94 -6.90 16.57
N HIS A 6 -11.18 -6.32 15.63
CA HIS A 6 -11.48 -5.05 14.97
C HIS A 6 -10.91 -5.01 13.53
N ASP A 7 -11.65 -4.41 12.59
CA ASP A 7 -11.22 -4.17 11.19
C ASP A 7 -10.30 -2.93 11.07
N TYR A 8 -9.64 -2.54 12.16
CA TYR A 8 -8.83 -1.34 12.27
C TYR A 8 -7.62 -1.55 13.18
N PHE A 9 -6.65 -0.64 13.07
CA PHE A 9 -5.46 -0.56 13.91
C PHE A 9 -5.17 0.89 14.29
N SER A 10 -4.52 1.08 15.44
CA SER A 10 -4.26 2.40 16.01
C SER A 10 -2.76 2.70 16.02
N ILE A 11 -2.41 3.95 15.68
CA ILE A 11 -1.06 4.50 15.81
C ILE A 11 -1.11 5.73 16.72
N ASN A 12 -0.34 5.69 17.81
CA ASN A 12 -0.08 6.83 18.67
C ASN A 12 1.17 7.57 18.19
N THR A 13 1.01 8.83 17.81
CA THR A 13 2.09 9.72 17.35
C THR A 13 2.77 10.50 18.48
N GLY A 14 2.35 10.30 19.73
CA GLY A 14 2.75 11.12 20.88
C GLY A 14 1.91 12.39 21.04
N ASN A 15 1.32 12.91 19.96
CA ASN A 15 0.39 14.05 20.00
C ASN A 15 -1.08 13.60 19.91
N GLU A 16 -1.33 12.57 19.11
CA GLU A 16 -2.68 12.05 18.83
C GLU A 16 -2.63 10.56 18.50
N ILE A 17 -3.76 9.89 18.71
CA ILE A 17 -4.01 8.51 18.26
C ILE A 17 -4.79 8.58 16.95
N LYS A 18 -4.26 7.94 15.91
CA LYS A 18 -4.90 7.80 14.60
C LYS A 18 -5.36 6.36 14.38
N LEU A 19 -6.55 6.23 13.81
CA LEU A 19 -7.15 4.96 13.42
C LEU A 19 -6.99 4.76 11.91
N TYR A 20 -6.62 3.55 11.53
CA TYR A 20 -6.48 3.12 10.15
C TYR A 20 -7.14 1.75 9.96
N SER A 21 -7.44 1.38 8.72
CA SER A 21 -8.16 0.17 8.36
C SER A 21 -7.71 -0.34 6.99
N GLY A 22 -8.23 -1.49 6.57
CA GLY A 22 -8.05 -1.98 5.20
C GLY A 22 -8.54 -0.99 4.12
N ARG A 23 -9.44 -0.07 4.45
CA ARG A 23 -9.97 0.96 3.52
C ARG A 23 -8.93 2.02 3.16
N ASP A 24 -7.87 2.15 3.96
CA ASP A 24 -6.79 3.10 3.74
C ASP A 24 -5.76 2.60 2.71
N SER A 25 -6.06 1.52 1.98
CA SER A 25 -5.18 0.99 0.93
C SER A 25 -4.92 1.96 -0.22
N SER A 26 -5.79 2.96 -0.44
CA SER A 26 -5.55 4.04 -1.40
C SER A 26 -4.23 4.77 -1.11
N PHE A 27 -3.89 4.98 0.16
CA PHE A 27 -2.63 5.59 0.57
C PHE A 27 -1.41 4.78 0.08
N LEU A 28 -1.43 3.46 0.26
CA LEU A 28 -0.33 2.58 -0.20
C LEU A 28 -0.22 2.61 -1.73
N ILE A 29 -1.35 2.53 -2.42
CA ILE A 29 -1.42 2.55 -3.89
C ILE A 29 -0.87 3.88 -4.43
N GLU A 30 -1.25 4.99 -3.83
CA GLU A 30 -0.78 6.32 -4.21
C GLU A 30 0.72 6.48 -3.99
N ALA A 31 1.23 6.14 -2.81
CA ALA A 31 2.65 6.17 -2.48
C ALA A 31 3.50 5.32 -3.46
N ALA A 32 3.11 4.07 -3.70
CA ALA A 32 3.81 3.22 -4.68
C ALA A 32 3.75 3.79 -6.10
N ASN A 33 2.63 4.40 -6.49
CA ASN A 33 2.49 5.03 -7.79
C ASN A 33 3.28 6.33 -7.92
N PHE A 34 3.46 7.09 -6.84
CA PHE A 34 4.38 8.23 -6.82
C PHE A 34 5.82 7.79 -7.04
N HIS A 35 6.24 6.68 -6.41
CA HIS A 35 7.56 6.10 -6.67
C HIS A 35 7.77 5.77 -8.16
N ILE A 36 6.79 5.11 -8.79
CA ILE A 36 6.84 4.77 -10.23
C ILE A 36 6.96 6.01 -11.11
N GLU A 37 6.22 7.07 -10.81
CA GLU A 37 6.27 8.30 -11.62
C GLU A 37 7.58 9.06 -11.40
N ARG A 38 8.13 9.04 -10.17
CA ARG A 38 9.46 9.61 -9.87
C ARG A 38 10.57 8.90 -10.65
N GLN A 39 10.52 7.58 -10.75
CA GLN A 39 11.46 6.80 -11.60
C GLN A 39 11.38 7.18 -13.10
N LYS A 40 10.27 7.77 -13.54
CA LYS A 40 10.08 8.27 -14.92
C LYS A 40 10.48 9.75 -15.07
N GLY A 41 11.10 10.35 -14.06
CA GLY A 41 11.51 11.75 -14.07
C GLY A 41 10.35 12.74 -13.94
N LYS A 42 9.18 12.30 -13.43
CA LYS A 42 8.09 13.23 -13.11
C LYS A 42 8.23 13.72 -11.67
N GLU A 43 8.27 15.03 -11.49
CA GLU A 43 8.20 15.62 -10.16
C GLU A 43 6.83 15.34 -9.55
N SER A 44 6.85 14.82 -8.32
CA SER A 44 5.66 14.68 -7.48
C SER A 44 5.75 15.72 -6.37
N GLN A 45 4.64 16.38 -6.07
CA GLN A 45 4.52 17.25 -4.89
C GLN A 45 4.60 16.47 -3.57
N HIS A 46 4.59 15.13 -3.62
CA HIS A 46 4.72 14.26 -2.46
C HIS A 46 6.17 14.29 -1.91
N THR A 47 6.30 14.65 -0.63
CA THR A 47 7.56 15.08 0.00
C THR A 47 8.37 13.97 0.65
N LEU A 48 7.91 12.71 0.63
CA LEU A 48 8.57 11.59 1.33
C LEU A 48 9.03 10.47 0.37
N PRO A 49 10.13 10.64 -0.37
CA PRO A 49 10.61 9.63 -1.32
C PRO A 49 10.92 8.26 -0.72
N GLU A 50 11.44 8.23 0.51
CA GLU A 50 11.76 6.99 1.23
C GLU A 50 10.51 6.19 1.59
N LEU A 51 9.43 6.87 2.00
CA LEU A 51 8.12 6.27 2.25
C LEU A 51 7.56 5.63 0.98
N ASP A 52 7.59 6.38 -0.12
CA ASP A 52 7.12 5.90 -1.42
C ASP A 52 7.91 4.67 -1.88
N ALA A 53 9.22 4.67 -1.66
CA ALA A 53 10.12 3.58 -2.03
C ALA A 53 9.85 2.31 -1.23
N ILE A 54 9.77 2.38 0.11
CA ILE A 54 9.53 1.18 0.91
C ILE A 54 8.15 0.57 0.62
N ILE A 55 7.13 1.41 0.42
CA ILE A 55 5.78 0.96 0.07
C ILE A 55 5.81 0.30 -1.31
N TYR A 56 6.45 0.93 -2.31
CA TYR A 56 6.62 0.34 -3.64
C TYR A 56 7.30 -1.05 -3.57
N GLU A 57 8.41 -1.17 -2.85
CA GLU A 57 9.14 -2.42 -2.74
C GLU A 57 8.29 -3.54 -2.11
N CYS A 58 7.59 -3.23 -1.02
CA CYS A 58 6.72 -4.21 -0.37
C CYS A 58 5.54 -4.60 -1.28
N MET A 59 4.91 -3.62 -1.95
CA MET A 59 3.80 -3.87 -2.87
C MET A 59 4.23 -4.65 -4.11
N ASP A 60 5.40 -4.40 -4.66
CA ASP A 60 5.93 -5.09 -5.84
C ASP A 60 6.30 -6.55 -5.52
N GLU A 61 6.93 -6.79 -4.37
CA GLU A 61 7.21 -8.15 -3.87
C GLU A 61 5.90 -8.92 -3.61
N TYR A 62 4.96 -8.31 -2.90
CA TYR A 62 3.66 -8.91 -2.62
C TYR A 62 2.85 -9.18 -3.90
N TYR A 63 2.86 -8.28 -4.87
CA TYR A 63 2.19 -8.48 -6.15
C TYR A 63 2.80 -9.64 -6.95
N LYS A 64 4.13 -9.77 -6.95
CA LYS A 64 4.84 -10.79 -7.73
C LYS A 64 4.73 -12.17 -7.10
N ASN A 65 4.93 -12.24 -5.78
CA ASN A 65 5.20 -13.50 -5.07
C ASN A 65 4.17 -13.81 -3.98
N GLY A 66 3.24 -12.89 -3.69
CA GLY A 66 2.34 -13.02 -2.54
C GLY A 66 3.08 -12.84 -1.22
N ILE A 67 2.55 -13.47 -0.16
CA ILE A 67 3.18 -13.48 1.17
C ILE A 67 4.26 -14.56 1.17
N THR A 68 5.52 -14.13 1.31
CA THR A 68 6.70 -15.01 1.36
C THR A 68 7.49 -14.79 2.65
N ASP A 69 8.28 -15.79 3.06
CA ASP A 69 9.19 -15.65 4.22
C ASP A 69 10.16 -14.47 4.03
N ASN A 70 10.60 -14.21 2.80
CA ASN A 70 11.45 -13.07 2.49
C ASN A 70 10.76 -11.73 2.80
N LEU A 71 9.51 -11.57 2.37
CA LEU A 71 8.72 -10.37 2.67
C LEU A 71 8.47 -10.25 4.18
N LEU A 72 8.09 -11.34 4.84
CA LEU A 72 7.84 -11.36 6.28
C LEU A 72 9.09 -10.99 7.08
N ASN A 73 10.25 -11.58 6.76
CA ASN A 73 11.52 -11.27 7.43
C ASN A 73 11.92 -9.81 7.22
N LYS A 74 11.78 -9.28 6.00
CA LYS A 74 12.06 -7.86 5.72
C LYS A 74 11.16 -6.94 6.56
N LEU A 75 9.86 -7.21 6.61
CA LEU A 75 8.92 -6.40 7.39
C LEU A 75 9.24 -6.47 8.88
N ASN A 76 9.45 -7.68 9.42
CA ASN A 76 9.77 -7.90 10.83
C ASN A 76 11.08 -7.21 11.24
N GLU A 77 12.11 -7.23 10.40
CA GLU A 77 13.37 -6.53 10.66
C GLU A 77 13.19 -5.01 10.75
N ILE A 78 12.31 -4.44 9.92
CA ILE A 78 12.02 -3.00 9.93
C ILE A 78 11.19 -2.60 11.14
N ILE A 79 10.20 -3.41 11.52
CA ILE A 79 9.21 -3.05 12.55
C ILE A 79 9.54 -3.58 13.95
N LYS A 80 10.64 -4.31 14.14
CA LYS A 80 11.01 -4.94 15.42
C LYS A 80 11.07 -3.98 16.61
N ASP A 81 11.43 -2.72 16.36
CA ASP A 81 11.56 -1.70 17.40
C ASP A 81 10.27 -0.88 17.63
N VAL A 82 9.19 -1.21 16.91
CA VAL A 82 7.89 -0.57 17.11
C VAL A 82 7.33 -0.99 18.47
N LYS A 83 7.21 -0.02 19.38
CA LYS A 83 6.66 -0.25 20.72
C LYS A 83 5.14 -0.37 20.65
N ILE A 84 4.59 -1.39 21.27
CA ILE A 84 3.13 -1.53 21.44
C ILE A 84 2.75 -1.05 22.84
N GLN A 85 1.83 -0.09 22.89
CA GLN A 85 1.20 0.41 24.10
C GLN A 85 -0.15 -0.27 24.29
N CYS A 86 -0.50 -0.59 25.53
CA CYS A 86 -1.86 -1.01 25.89
C CYS A 86 -2.57 0.20 26.49
N LEU A 87 -3.63 0.66 25.84
CA LEU A 87 -4.50 1.74 26.33
C LEU A 87 -5.85 1.16 26.74
N VAL A 88 -6.55 1.89 27.61
CA VAL A 88 -7.89 1.52 28.07
C VAL A 88 -8.87 2.52 27.47
N GLU A 89 -9.81 2.04 26.67
CA GLU A 89 -10.83 2.86 26.01
C GLU A 89 -12.24 2.42 26.39
N ASN A 90 -13.20 3.34 26.22
CA ASN A 90 -14.62 3.01 26.29
C ASN A 90 -15.13 2.68 24.87
N ILE A 91 -15.39 1.41 24.61
CA ILE A 91 -15.95 0.93 23.34
C ILE A 91 -17.33 0.34 23.65
N GLU A 92 -18.38 0.91 23.04
CA GLU A 92 -19.77 0.46 23.23
C GLU A 92 -20.18 0.36 24.72
N ASN A 93 -19.81 1.36 25.54
CA ASN A 93 -20.04 1.40 26.99
C ASN A 93 -19.35 0.26 27.77
N LYS A 94 -18.27 -0.31 27.22
CA LYS A 94 -17.44 -1.33 27.87
C LYS A 94 -15.99 -0.89 27.93
N LEU A 95 -15.37 -1.13 29.08
CA LEU A 95 -13.94 -0.95 29.28
C LEU A 95 -13.17 -1.98 28.46
N SER A 96 -12.41 -1.52 27.47
CA SER A 96 -11.73 -2.38 26.50
C SER A 96 -10.24 -2.03 26.45
N ALA A 97 -9.39 -3.06 26.46
CA ALA A 97 -7.96 -2.91 26.26
C ALA A 97 -7.66 -2.86 24.75
N VAL A 98 -7.00 -1.80 24.30
CA VAL A 98 -6.64 -1.58 22.90
C VAL A 98 -5.12 -1.54 22.77
N HIS A 99 -4.59 -2.36 21.86
CA HIS A 99 -3.18 -2.34 21.50
C HIS A 99 -2.94 -1.25 20.46
N VAL A 100 -2.04 -0.32 20.77
CA VAL A 100 -1.73 0.85 19.94
C VAL A 100 -0.24 0.87 19.67
N ALA A 101 0.16 0.93 18.40
CA ALA A 101 1.57 1.11 18.08
C ALA A 101 2.00 2.54 18.37
N TYR A 102 3.09 2.70 19.11
CA TYR A 102 3.73 3.98 19.32
C TYR A 102 4.75 4.25 18.21
N ILE A 103 4.41 5.19 17.34
CA ILE A 103 5.23 5.62 16.20
C ILE A 103 5.27 7.15 16.27
N PRO A 104 6.34 7.76 16.83
CA PRO A 104 6.36 9.16 17.24
C PRO A 104 6.14 10.14 16.08
N TYR A 105 5.77 11.37 16.40
CA TYR A 105 5.63 12.46 15.44
C TYR A 105 6.93 12.62 14.65
N ASN A 106 6.84 12.48 13.32
CA ASN A 106 7.96 12.33 12.38
C ASN A 106 8.75 11.01 12.54
N PRO A 107 8.10 9.84 12.34
CA PRO A 107 8.80 8.56 12.42
C PRO A 107 9.70 8.37 11.21
N SER A 108 10.60 7.38 11.28
CA SER A 108 11.28 6.90 10.08
C SER A 108 10.24 6.57 9.00
N PRO A 109 10.32 7.17 7.80
CA PRO A 109 9.42 6.88 6.69
C PRO A 109 9.37 5.39 6.35
N ILE A 110 10.51 4.70 6.52
CA ILE A 110 10.68 3.27 6.29
C ILE A 110 9.83 2.46 7.28
N VAL A 111 9.95 2.77 8.58
CA VAL A 111 9.18 2.10 9.64
C VAL A 111 7.68 2.33 9.45
N PHE A 112 7.27 3.58 9.21
CA PHE A 112 5.86 3.91 9.01
C PHE A 112 5.30 3.19 7.78
N GLY A 113 6.00 3.22 6.64
CA GLY A 113 5.58 2.55 5.41
C GLY A 113 5.45 1.03 5.57
N ALA A 114 6.44 0.37 6.19
CA ALA A 114 6.40 -1.07 6.44
C ALA A 114 5.27 -1.46 7.42
N TYR A 115 5.07 -0.68 8.49
CA TYR A 115 4.02 -0.92 9.47
C TYR A 115 2.62 -0.77 8.86
N MET A 116 2.40 0.31 8.09
CA MET A 116 1.16 0.57 7.36
C MET A 116 0.88 -0.53 6.33
N PHE A 117 1.87 -0.89 5.53
CA PHE A 117 1.76 -1.97 4.56
C PHE A 117 1.34 -3.29 5.23
N SER A 118 2.01 -3.66 6.33
CA SER A 118 1.75 -4.92 7.04
C SER A 118 0.31 -5.01 7.54
N HIS A 119 -0.19 -3.96 8.20
CA HIS A 119 -1.53 -3.96 8.79
C HIS A 119 -2.65 -3.82 7.74
N ILE A 120 -2.51 -2.94 6.76
CA ILE A 120 -3.52 -2.81 5.70
C ILE A 120 -3.63 -4.13 4.91
N THR A 121 -2.51 -4.80 4.66
CA THR A 121 -2.50 -6.09 3.97
C THR A 121 -3.13 -7.19 4.82
N SER A 122 -2.89 -7.23 6.13
CA SER A 122 -3.51 -8.22 7.03
C SER A 122 -5.03 -8.10 7.11
N PHE A 123 -5.59 -6.90 6.88
CA PHE A 123 -7.03 -6.66 6.77
C PHE A 123 -7.61 -6.89 5.36
N GLY A 124 -6.84 -7.44 4.42
CA GLY A 124 -7.29 -7.65 3.03
C GLY A 124 -7.44 -6.35 2.24
N GLY A 125 -6.84 -5.24 2.69
CA GLY A 125 -6.93 -3.94 2.01
C GLY A 125 -6.34 -3.94 0.59
N LEU A 126 -5.51 -4.93 0.26
CA LEU A 126 -4.92 -5.14 -1.06
C LEU A 126 -5.62 -6.25 -1.88
N ASP A 127 -6.81 -6.68 -1.49
CA ASP A 127 -7.57 -7.66 -2.27
C ASP A 127 -7.90 -7.13 -3.66
N GLY A 128 -7.52 -7.89 -4.70
CA GLY A 128 -7.67 -7.46 -6.08
C GLY A 128 -6.59 -6.48 -6.55
N LEU A 129 -5.43 -6.41 -5.87
CA LEU A 129 -4.27 -5.65 -6.30
C LEU A 129 -3.76 -6.11 -7.67
N LYS A 130 -3.51 -5.15 -8.55
CA LYS A 130 -3.11 -5.37 -9.94
C LYS A 130 -2.10 -4.34 -10.42
N ARG A 131 -1.37 -4.70 -11.47
CA ARG A 131 -0.53 -3.80 -12.27
C ARG A 131 -1.23 -3.43 -13.57
N CYS A 132 -1.16 -2.16 -13.96
CA CYS A 132 -1.72 -1.71 -15.23
C CYS A 132 -1.00 -2.36 -16.42
N HIS A 133 -1.75 -3.00 -17.33
CA HIS A 133 -1.20 -3.69 -18.50
C HIS A 133 -0.63 -2.74 -19.58
N ASN A 134 -0.83 -1.43 -19.45
CA ASN A 134 -0.17 -0.47 -20.32
C ASN A 134 1.31 -0.38 -19.91
N LYS A 135 2.22 -0.82 -20.81
CA LYS A 135 3.67 -0.87 -20.58
C LYS A 135 4.29 0.47 -20.17
N ASP A 136 3.70 1.59 -20.59
CA ASP A 136 4.17 2.93 -20.23
C ASP A 136 3.69 3.37 -18.83
N CYS A 137 2.70 2.68 -18.27
CA CYS A 137 2.04 3.06 -17.01
C CYS A 137 2.55 2.21 -15.85
N LEU A 138 2.30 0.90 -15.88
CA LEU A 138 2.66 -0.07 -14.83
C LEU A 138 2.19 0.29 -13.41
N LYS A 139 1.31 1.29 -13.24
CA LYS A 139 0.78 1.69 -11.92
C LYS A 139 0.02 0.55 -11.24
N PHE A 140 0.10 0.51 -9.91
CA PHE A 140 -0.75 -0.30 -9.06
C PHE A 140 -2.18 0.24 -9.03
N PHE A 141 -3.16 -0.65 -8.93
CA PHE A 141 -4.56 -0.33 -8.70
C PHE A 141 -5.30 -1.54 -8.10
N ILE A 142 -6.41 -1.28 -7.42
CA ILE A 142 -7.35 -2.32 -6.98
C ILE A 142 -8.47 -2.41 -8.01
N GLY A 143 -8.78 -3.60 -8.49
CA GLY A 143 -9.81 -3.76 -9.52
C GLY A 143 -10.40 -5.15 -9.62
N ARG A 144 -11.61 -5.22 -10.18
CA ARG A 144 -12.32 -6.48 -10.49
C ARG A 144 -11.43 -7.43 -11.28
N SER A 145 -11.66 -8.73 -11.15
CA SER A 145 -10.85 -9.80 -11.78
C SER A 145 -10.61 -9.61 -13.30
N ASN A 146 -11.56 -9.05 -14.03
CA ASN A 146 -11.46 -8.79 -15.48
C ASN A 146 -10.81 -7.44 -15.86
N THR A 147 -10.62 -6.52 -14.92
CA THR A 147 -10.01 -5.20 -15.18
C THR A 147 -8.51 -5.35 -15.44
N LYS A 148 -8.03 -4.83 -16.57
CA LYS A 148 -6.62 -4.89 -17.01
C LYS A 148 -5.89 -3.55 -16.94
N TRP A 149 -6.61 -2.45 -16.80
CA TRP A 149 -6.06 -1.10 -16.86
C TRP A 149 -6.50 -0.30 -15.64
N CYS A 150 -5.57 0.49 -15.09
CA CYS A 150 -5.86 1.35 -13.93
C CYS A 150 -6.76 2.55 -14.29
N SER A 151 -6.96 2.84 -15.58
CA SER A 151 -7.81 3.93 -16.06
C SER A 151 -8.32 3.68 -17.49
N ASN A 152 -9.41 4.34 -17.85
CA ASN A 152 -9.93 4.36 -19.22
C ASN A 152 -8.89 4.90 -20.22
N SER A 153 -8.14 5.93 -19.82
CA SER A 153 -7.07 6.51 -20.64
C SER A 153 -5.97 5.50 -20.95
N CYS A 154 -5.55 4.68 -19.98
CA CYS A 154 -4.58 3.61 -20.20
C CYS A 154 -5.10 2.54 -21.16
N GLY A 155 -6.37 2.15 -21.02
CA GLY A 155 -7.02 1.19 -21.92
C GLY A 155 -7.10 1.71 -23.37
N SER A 156 -7.50 2.97 -23.54
CA SER A 156 -7.56 3.62 -24.86
C SER A 156 -6.18 3.75 -25.50
N LYS A 157 -5.17 4.22 -24.75
CA LYS A 157 -3.79 4.34 -25.24
C LYS A 157 -3.23 2.98 -25.69
N PHE A 158 -3.50 1.92 -24.93
CA PHE A 158 -3.09 0.57 -25.30
C PHE A 158 -3.71 0.11 -26.63
N ARG A 159 -5.03 0.28 -26.80
CA ARG A 159 -5.74 -0.10 -28.04
C ARG A 159 -5.19 0.65 -29.27
N VAL A 160 -4.97 1.95 -29.14
CA VAL A 160 -4.39 2.78 -30.22
C VAL A 160 -2.99 2.32 -30.60
N ASN A 161 -2.12 2.06 -29.61
CA ASN A 161 -0.76 1.58 -29.85
C ASN A 161 -0.75 0.20 -30.54
N LYS A 162 -1.65 -0.71 -30.12
CA LYS A 162 -1.81 -2.02 -30.76
C LYS A 162 -2.23 -1.89 -32.22
N MET A 163 -3.23 -1.05 -32.50
CA MET A 163 -3.70 -0.79 -33.87
C MET A 163 -2.58 -0.23 -34.77
N ARG A 164 -1.79 0.72 -34.26
CA ARG A 164 -0.67 1.32 -35.01
C ARG A 164 0.43 0.30 -35.32
N LYS A 165 0.75 -0.62 -34.40
CA LYS A 165 1.73 -1.69 -34.63
C LYS A 165 1.26 -2.67 -35.71
N ASN A 166 -0.01 -3.08 -35.65
CA ASN A 166 -0.57 -3.99 -36.66
C ASN A 166 -0.56 -3.37 -38.05
N LYS A 167 -0.88 -2.06 -38.17
CA LYS A 167 -0.77 -1.33 -39.44
C LYS A 167 0.65 -1.27 -39.98
N LYS A 168 1.67 -1.16 -39.12
CA LYS A 168 3.08 -1.14 -39.56
C LYS A 168 3.61 -2.51 -39.98
N ALA A 169 3.08 -3.60 -39.43
CA ALA A 169 3.51 -4.96 -39.74
C ALA A 169 2.80 -5.57 -40.98
N SER A 170 1.86 -4.83 -41.58
CA SER A 170 1.13 -5.23 -42.79
C SER A 170 1.65 -4.54 -44.06
N PHE A 171 2.78 -3.83 -43.95
CA PHE A 171 3.63 -3.34 -45.04
C PHE A 171 4.97 -4.05 -44.95
#